data_AF-A0A672NIR6-F1
#
_entry.id   AF-A0A672NIR6-F1
#
_cell.length_a   1.000
_cell.length_b   1.000
_cell.length_c   1.000
_cell.angle_alpha   90.00
_cell.angle_beta   90.00
_cell.angle_gamma   90.00
#
_symmetry.space_group_name_H-M   'P 1'
#
loop_
_entity.id
_entity.type
_entity.pdbx_description
1 polymer ?
#
loop_
_entity_poly.entity_id
_entity_poly.type
_entity_poly.pdbx_seq_one_letter_code
_entity_poly.pdbx_strand_id
1 'polypeptide(L)'
;VLFGGCSVIMDIFKMIYYVGRIHCESPVKIVFPAVQALFVIVSFQYILFHIPDIRPLGSCKRLRADTANHHTVSSRWSMMFCRLWLLSAFSIALTISVVFLSGRSGASECECSHNMCDVFEKVYYYLYPFNIEYSLFASAMAYVMWKNVGRQMDDHHSHNLRFSLWDVLIGPIAGLIILVAGLATFVMYEVDVAKEEPKKKEEALIMHYIMNIVAILLMSITTLIGCIIFRMDKRDQVSGKNPTRSLDVGLLVGSSLGQFLICYFTIVAVLASGVQGHINGLNLANSILTVIQLCLQNTFLIKGLHREPFKETETATVFANVMAVRERDPERRSSSIVPAHTLPIPLTLLQGRLNWKRRILKEICAFLLLCNVILWIMPAFGARPQFDNTVGSNIYEFQTWAAVVNIGMPFGIFYRMHSVASLFEVCFTS
;
A
#
# COMPACT_ATOMS: atom_id res chain seq x y z
N VAL A 1 7.17 -9.22 7.11
CA VAL A 1 7.82 -10.55 7.04
C VAL A 1 8.49 -10.75 5.69
N LEU A 2 7.74 -10.81 4.58
CA LEU A 2 8.27 -10.99 3.22
C LEU A 2 9.48 -10.10 2.90
N PHE A 3 9.34 -8.78 2.99
CA PHE A 3 10.42 -7.82 2.71
C PHE A 3 11.65 -8.01 3.61
N GLY A 4 11.44 -8.31 4.90
CA GLY A 4 12.54 -8.57 5.84
C GLY A 4 13.30 -9.86 5.48
N GLY A 5 12.58 -10.93 5.10
CA GLY A 5 13.19 -12.17 4.63
C GLY A 5 14.01 -11.96 3.35
N CYS A 6 13.44 -11.28 2.34
CA CYS A 6 14.17 -10.95 1.11
C CYS A 6 15.39 -10.06 1.37
N SER A 7 15.31 -9.12 2.32
CA SER A 7 16.44 -8.26 2.69
C SER A 7 17.59 -9.06 3.32
N VAL A 8 17.29 -9.98 4.24
CA VAL A 8 18.31 -10.87 4.83
C VAL A 8 18.94 -11.76 3.76
N ILE A 9 18.13 -12.32 2.84
CA ILE A 9 18.63 -13.14 1.73
C ILE A 9 19.57 -12.31 0.84
N MET A 10 19.23 -11.05 0.55
CA MET A 10 20.08 -10.14 -0.22
C MET A 10 21.41 -9.87 0.48
N ASP A 11 21.40 -9.60 1.79
CA ASP A 11 22.63 -9.39 2.57
C ASP A 11 23.51 -10.65 2.58
N ILE A 12 22.92 -11.85 2.65
CA ILE A 12 23.64 -13.13 2.52
C ILE A 12 24.32 -13.24 1.16
N PHE A 13 23.60 -13.01 0.06
CA PHE A 13 24.18 -13.08 -1.28
C PHE A 13 25.26 -12.01 -1.52
N LYS A 14 25.07 -10.81 -0.97
CA LYS A 14 26.05 -9.73 -1.01
C LYS A 14 27.33 -10.09 -0.24
N MET A 15 27.21 -10.73 0.92
CA MET A 15 28.37 -11.26 1.65
C MET A 15 29.11 -12.32 0.83
N ILE A 16 28.39 -13.30 0.24
CA ILE A 16 28.99 -14.35 -0.59
C ILE A 16 29.75 -13.75 -1.78
N TYR A 17 29.18 -12.74 -2.44
CA TYR A 17 29.82 -12.02 -3.56
C TYR A 17 31.15 -11.37 -3.14
N TYR A 18 31.17 -10.63 -2.03
CA TYR A 18 32.40 -9.97 -1.58
C TYR A 18 33.43 -10.93 -0.99
N VAL A 19 33.00 -12.03 -0.35
CA VAL A 19 33.92 -13.10 0.08
C VAL A 19 34.61 -13.74 -1.12
N GLY A 20 33.90 -13.90 -2.24
CA GLY A 20 34.48 -14.40 -3.50
C GLY A 20 35.57 -13.49 -4.11
N ARG A 21 35.61 -12.21 -3.70
CA ARG A 21 36.62 -11.20 -4.13
C ARG A 21 37.46 -10.66 -2.98
N ILE A 22 37.58 -11.42 -1.88
CA ILE A 22 38.28 -10.98 -0.66
C ILE A 22 39.75 -10.60 -0.90
N HIS A 23 40.38 -11.12 -1.96
CA HIS A 23 41.75 -10.80 -2.34
C HIS A 23 41.93 -9.43 -3.00
N CYS A 24 40.86 -8.85 -3.55
CA CYS A 24 40.91 -7.57 -4.28
C CYS A 24 40.18 -6.45 -3.56
N GLU A 25 39.29 -6.78 -2.63
CA GLU A 25 38.36 -5.86 -2.02
C GLU A 25 38.57 -5.70 -0.52
N SER A 26 38.32 -4.51 0.00
CA SER A 26 38.49 -4.23 1.42
C SER A 26 37.55 -5.08 2.28
N PRO A 27 38.03 -5.66 3.40
CA PRO A 27 37.20 -6.42 4.35
C PRO A 27 35.98 -5.65 4.85
N VAL A 28 36.04 -4.32 4.84
CA VAL A 28 34.92 -3.42 5.21
C VAL A 28 33.66 -3.70 4.38
N LYS A 29 33.81 -4.10 3.11
CA LYS A 29 32.70 -4.45 2.22
C LYS A 29 31.96 -5.74 2.63
N ILE A 30 32.58 -6.59 3.46
CA ILE A 30 31.99 -7.80 4.03
C ILE A 30 31.36 -7.52 5.40
N VAL A 31 32.05 -6.72 6.24
CA VAL A 31 31.57 -6.41 7.59
C VAL A 31 30.27 -5.59 7.54
N PHE A 32 30.15 -4.63 6.62
CA PHE A 32 28.98 -3.77 6.54
C PHE A 32 27.66 -4.55 6.29
N PRO A 33 27.55 -5.43 5.26
CA PRO A 33 26.37 -6.28 5.07
C PRO A 33 26.09 -7.22 6.24
N ALA A 34 27.11 -7.73 6.94
CA ALA A 34 26.93 -8.59 8.10
C ALA A 34 26.26 -7.84 9.27
N VAL A 35 26.73 -6.62 9.55
CA VAL A 35 26.11 -5.74 10.56
C VAL A 35 24.69 -5.35 10.14
N GLN A 36 24.48 -5.08 8.86
CA GLN A 36 23.15 -4.76 8.32
C GLN A 36 22.18 -5.93 8.48
N ALA A 37 22.58 -7.16 8.14
CA ALA A 37 21.77 -8.36 8.31
C ALA A 37 21.38 -8.57 9.78
N LEU A 38 22.35 -8.42 10.70
CA LEU A 38 22.09 -8.50 12.13
C LEU A 38 21.08 -7.43 12.58
N PHE A 39 21.23 -6.20 12.13
CA PHE A 39 20.30 -5.12 12.42
C PHE A 39 18.88 -5.38 11.90
N VAL A 40 18.75 -5.91 10.68
CA VAL A 40 17.46 -6.32 10.09
C VAL A 40 16.81 -7.42 10.94
N ILE A 41 17.57 -8.45 11.33
CA ILE A 41 17.06 -9.58 12.13
C ILE A 41 16.57 -9.09 13.50
N VAL A 42 17.37 -8.30 14.21
CA VAL A 42 17.02 -7.77 15.53
C VAL A 42 15.80 -6.85 15.44
N SER A 43 15.75 -5.97 14.44
CA SER A 43 14.62 -5.06 14.25
C SER A 43 13.35 -5.81 13.86
N PHE A 44 13.47 -6.85 13.05
CA PHE A 44 12.36 -7.72 12.68
C PHE A 44 11.77 -8.44 13.90
N GLN A 45 12.64 -8.99 14.76
CA GLN A 45 12.21 -9.59 16.03
C GLN A 45 11.54 -8.55 16.94
N TYR A 46 12.15 -7.37 17.11
CA TYR A 46 11.58 -6.29 17.93
C TYR A 46 10.17 -5.90 17.49
N ILE A 47 9.97 -5.68 16.18
CA ILE A 47 8.66 -5.32 15.63
C ILE A 47 7.63 -6.44 15.86
N LEU A 48 8.03 -7.71 15.67
CA LEU A 48 7.13 -8.85 15.91
C LEU A 48 6.71 -9.01 17.38
N PHE A 49 7.64 -8.81 18.31
CA PHE A 49 7.36 -8.97 19.74
C PHE A 49 6.56 -7.80 20.33
N HIS A 50 6.79 -6.56 19.86
CA HIS A 50 6.17 -5.37 20.46
C HIS A 50 4.88 -4.90 19.78
N ILE A 51 4.54 -5.37 18.57
CA ILE A 51 3.22 -5.10 17.96
C ILE A 51 2.05 -5.71 18.77
N PRO A 52 2.12 -6.97 19.24
CA PRO A 52 1.04 -7.60 20.03
C PRO A 52 0.78 -6.96 21.40
N ASP A 53 1.80 -6.31 21.99
CA ASP A 53 1.78 -5.72 23.34
C ASP A 53 1.12 -4.33 23.41
N ILE A 54 0.57 -3.82 22.31
CA ILE A 54 -0.28 -2.62 22.28
C ILE A 54 -1.71 -2.93 22.80
N ARG A 55 -1.98 -4.16 23.24
CA ARG A 55 -3.22 -4.47 23.97
C ARG A 55 -3.21 -3.78 25.34
N PRO A 56 -4.34 -3.21 25.78
CA PRO A 56 -4.41 -2.56 27.08
C PRO A 56 -4.09 -3.62 28.14
N LEU A 57 -3.11 -3.32 28.98
CA LEU A 57 -2.79 -4.09 30.18
C LEU A 57 -4.01 -3.99 31.13
N GLY A 58 -5.03 -4.81 30.83
CA GLY A 58 -6.17 -5.04 31.70
C GLY A 58 -5.66 -5.60 33.01
N SER A 59 -5.82 -4.82 34.06
CA SER A 59 -5.82 -5.29 35.45
C SER A 59 -4.48 -5.65 36.09
N CYS A 60 -3.45 -4.79 36.00
CA CYS A 60 -2.37 -4.83 37.01
C CYS A 60 -1.98 -3.44 37.52
N LYS A 61 -2.65 -2.97 38.58
CA LYS A 61 -2.34 -1.75 39.34
C LYS A 61 -1.01 -1.82 40.15
N ARG A 62 -0.10 -2.77 39.87
CA ARG A 62 1.09 -3.02 40.71
C ARG A 62 2.45 -2.89 40.01
N LEU A 63 2.55 -2.33 38.80
CA LEU A 63 3.83 -1.87 38.23
C LEU A 63 3.66 -0.46 37.64
N ARG A 64 3.61 0.57 38.49
CA ARG A 64 3.53 1.97 38.05
C ARG A 64 4.89 2.68 38.02
N ALA A 65 5.95 2.04 38.53
CA ALA A 65 7.31 2.59 38.52
C ALA A 65 8.15 2.09 37.32
N ASP A 66 7.99 0.83 36.90
CA ASP A 66 8.75 0.25 35.78
C ASP A 66 8.14 0.51 34.39
N THR A 67 6.83 0.76 34.31
CA THR A 67 6.14 1.04 33.05
C THR A 67 6.53 2.39 32.47
N ALA A 68 6.77 3.42 33.29
CA ALA A 68 7.20 4.74 32.81
C ALA A 68 8.57 4.67 32.12
N ASN A 69 9.51 3.89 32.67
CA ASN A 69 10.81 3.62 32.05
C ASN A 69 10.64 2.77 30.79
N HIS A 70 9.83 1.70 30.82
CA HIS A 70 9.63 0.86 29.64
C HIS A 70 8.95 1.62 28.48
N HIS A 71 8.01 2.52 28.76
CA HIS A 71 7.37 3.36 27.74
C HIS A 71 8.29 4.45 27.18
N THR A 72 9.11 5.12 28.01
CA THR A 72 10.10 6.10 27.51
C THR A 72 11.27 5.45 26.79
N VAL A 73 11.65 4.24 27.19
CA VAL A 73 12.65 3.42 26.53
C VAL A 73 12.08 2.93 25.19
N SER A 74 10.95 2.22 25.19
CA SER A 74 10.30 1.70 23.97
C SER A 74 10.02 2.80 22.96
N SER A 75 9.57 3.98 23.43
CA SER A 75 9.44 5.14 22.56
C SER A 75 10.84 5.52 22.03
N ARG A 76 11.83 5.86 22.86
CA ARG A 76 13.17 6.28 22.36
C ARG A 76 13.75 5.31 21.33
N TRP A 77 13.63 4.01 21.54
CA TRP A 77 14.02 2.99 20.57
C TRP A 77 13.21 3.10 19.28
N SER A 78 11.88 3.22 19.34
CA SER A 78 11.02 3.35 18.16
C SER A 78 11.32 4.59 17.31
N MET A 79 11.62 5.74 17.92
CA MET A 79 12.04 6.93 17.16
C MET A 79 13.46 6.78 16.59
N MET A 80 14.37 6.19 17.38
CA MET A 80 15.73 5.89 16.91
C MET A 80 15.67 4.95 15.71
N PHE A 81 14.95 3.83 15.80
CA PHE A 81 14.72 2.91 14.69
C PHE A 81 14.05 3.61 13.51
N CYS A 82 13.00 4.42 13.71
CA CYS A 82 12.38 5.17 12.61
C CYS A 82 13.38 6.08 11.88
N ARG A 83 14.20 6.82 12.62
CA ARG A 83 15.26 7.67 12.02
C ARG A 83 16.31 6.84 11.32
N LEU A 84 16.81 5.78 11.94
CA LEU A 84 17.82 4.88 11.36
C LEU A 84 17.31 4.18 10.10
N TRP A 85 16.06 3.74 10.09
CA TRP A 85 15.44 3.09 8.94
C TRP A 85 15.12 4.06 7.80
N LEU A 86 14.73 5.30 8.10
CA LEU A 86 14.55 6.35 7.09
C LEU A 86 15.88 6.80 6.51
N LEU A 87 16.88 7.01 7.37
CA LEU A 87 18.25 7.32 6.96
C LEU A 87 18.83 6.17 6.15
N SER A 88 18.64 4.92 6.58
CA SER A 88 19.11 3.76 5.82
C SER A 88 18.40 3.70 4.47
N ALA A 89 17.08 3.81 4.40
CA ALA A 89 16.34 3.81 3.13
C ALA A 89 16.85 4.90 2.17
N PHE A 90 17.06 6.11 2.68
CA PHE A 90 17.52 7.25 1.87
C PHE A 90 18.99 7.12 1.46
N SER A 91 19.88 6.75 2.40
CA SER A 91 21.29 6.49 2.11
C SER A 91 21.45 5.35 1.12
N ILE A 92 20.71 4.25 1.28
CA ILE A 92 20.70 3.09 0.38
C ILE A 92 20.20 3.49 -1.01
N ALA A 93 19.13 4.28 -1.12
CA ALA A 93 18.63 4.80 -2.41
C ALA A 93 19.65 5.71 -3.12
N LEU A 94 20.36 6.54 -2.34
CA LEU A 94 21.43 7.38 -2.86
C LEU A 94 22.66 6.56 -3.27
N THR A 95 23.05 5.55 -2.50
CA THR A 95 24.17 4.64 -2.82
C THR A 95 23.89 3.85 -4.10
N ILE A 96 22.64 3.43 -4.39
CA ILE A 96 22.30 2.85 -5.70
C ILE A 96 22.62 3.85 -6.80
N SER A 97 22.17 5.09 -6.64
CA SER A 97 22.36 6.14 -7.65
C SER A 97 23.86 6.33 -7.90
N VAL A 98 24.69 6.28 -6.85
CA VAL A 98 26.17 6.34 -6.90
C VAL A 98 26.83 5.07 -7.48
N VAL A 99 26.31 3.86 -7.20
CA VAL A 99 26.81 2.59 -7.74
C VAL A 99 26.47 2.45 -9.22
N PHE A 100 25.27 2.87 -9.64
CA PHE A 100 24.91 3.01 -11.06
C PHE A 100 25.73 4.11 -11.75
N LEU A 101 26.09 5.19 -11.04
CA LEU A 101 27.08 6.20 -11.46
C LEU A 101 28.47 5.59 -11.73
N SER A 102 28.86 4.60 -10.91
CA SER A 102 30.18 3.96 -10.96
C SER A 102 30.20 2.71 -11.85
N GLY A 103 29.04 2.24 -12.30
CA GLY A 103 28.83 1.08 -13.17
C GLY A 103 29.21 1.32 -14.62
N ARG A 104 30.46 1.74 -14.83
CA ARG A 104 31.25 1.61 -16.08
C ARG A 104 32.71 2.06 -15.91
N SER A 105 33.09 2.66 -14.78
CA SER A 105 34.45 3.15 -14.53
C SER A 105 35.05 2.46 -13.30
N GLY A 106 35.57 1.26 -13.51
CA GLY A 106 36.30 0.52 -12.49
C GLY A 106 36.26 -0.99 -12.67
N ALA A 107 36.44 -1.47 -13.90
CA ALA A 107 36.86 -2.86 -14.10
C ALA A 107 38.31 -2.96 -13.60
N SER A 108 38.50 -3.10 -12.30
CA SER A 108 39.72 -3.74 -11.80
C SER A 108 39.57 -5.22 -12.08
N GLU A 109 40.47 -5.77 -12.89
CA GLU A 109 40.63 -7.19 -13.18
C GLU A 109 40.78 -7.96 -11.86
N CYS A 110 39.67 -8.42 -11.29
CA CYS A 110 39.66 -9.29 -10.13
C CYS A 110 38.96 -10.58 -10.51
N GLU A 111 39.73 -11.66 -10.58
CA GLU A 111 39.18 -13.00 -10.76
C GLU A 111 38.40 -13.41 -9.51
N CYS A 112 37.17 -13.84 -9.72
CA CYS A 112 36.34 -14.33 -8.65
C CYS A 112 36.73 -15.78 -8.32
N SER A 113 36.86 -16.09 -7.02
CA SER A 113 37.22 -17.44 -6.55
C SER A 113 36.18 -18.53 -6.90
N HIS A 114 34.93 -18.13 -7.22
CA HIS A 114 33.83 -19.04 -7.55
C HIS A 114 33.21 -18.75 -8.92
N ASN A 115 32.81 -19.81 -9.63
CA ASN A 115 32.16 -19.74 -10.95
C ASN A 115 30.77 -19.06 -10.96
N MET A 116 30.21 -18.72 -9.80
CA MET A 116 28.82 -18.22 -9.65
C MET A 116 28.73 -16.74 -9.28
N CYS A 117 29.83 -15.96 -9.34
CA CYS A 117 29.81 -14.56 -8.91
C CYS A 117 28.89 -13.66 -9.74
N ASP A 118 28.75 -13.90 -11.04
CA ASP A 118 27.79 -13.19 -11.90
C ASP A 118 26.33 -13.46 -11.49
N VAL A 119 26.03 -14.69 -11.03
CA VAL A 119 24.71 -15.04 -10.52
C VAL A 119 24.42 -14.31 -9.22
N PHE A 120 25.38 -14.31 -8.28
CA PHE A 120 25.21 -13.57 -7.02
C PHE A 120 25.06 -12.06 -7.25
N GLU A 121 25.77 -11.51 -8.24
CA GLU A 121 25.65 -10.12 -8.65
C GLU A 121 24.24 -9.76 -9.09
N LYS A 122 23.72 -10.52 -10.06
CA LYS A 122 22.36 -10.35 -10.57
C LYS A 122 21.31 -10.51 -9.48
N VAL A 123 21.46 -11.52 -8.62
CA VAL A 123 20.49 -11.80 -7.53
C VAL A 123 20.48 -10.68 -6.48
N TYR A 124 21.64 -10.17 -6.05
CA TYR A 124 21.63 -9.08 -5.07
C TYR A 124 21.05 -7.79 -5.65
N TYR A 125 21.30 -7.49 -6.93
CA TYR A 125 20.72 -6.32 -7.61
C TYR A 125 19.20 -6.44 -7.71
N TYR A 126 18.70 -7.64 -8.04
CA TYR A 126 17.27 -7.92 -8.10
C TYR A 126 16.59 -7.80 -6.74
N LEU A 127 17.23 -8.27 -5.67
CA LEU A 127 16.67 -8.24 -4.32
C LEU A 127 16.84 -6.90 -3.59
N TYR A 128 17.69 -6.01 -4.12
CA TYR A 128 17.97 -4.71 -3.52
C TYR A 128 16.72 -3.86 -3.18
N PRO A 129 15.70 -3.75 -4.07
CA PRO A 129 14.53 -2.92 -3.81
C PRO A 129 13.75 -3.36 -2.57
N PHE A 130 13.73 -4.67 -2.27
CA PHE A 130 13.05 -5.20 -1.09
C PHE A 130 13.65 -4.70 0.22
N ASN A 131 14.94 -4.33 0.25
CA ASN A 131 15.56 -3.75 1.44
C ASN A 131 15.15 -2.28 1.64
N ILE A 132 15.01 -1.52 0.55
CA ILE A 132 14.48 -0.16 0.62
C ILE A 132 13.03 -0.19 1.11
N GLU A 133 12.21 -1.09 0.56
CA GLU A 133 10.84 -1.34 1.02
C GLU A 133 10.82 -1.70 2.51
N TYR A 134 11.61 -2.69 2.91
CA TYR A 134 11.67 -3.14 4.30
C TYR A 134 11.99 -1.96 5.24
N SER A 135 12.98 -1.15 4.87
CA SER A 135 13.40 0.02 5.64
C SER A 135 12.25 1.05 5.76
N LEU A 136 11.55 1.32 4.67
CA LEU A 136 10.42 2.25 4.65
C LEU A 136 9.25 1.71 5.50
N PHE A 137 8.89 0.44 5.36
CA PHE A 137 7.88 -0.22 6.20
C PHE A 137 8.25 -0.24 7.68
N ALA A 138 9.48 -0.62 8.01
CA ALA A 138 9.98 -0.66 9.38
C ALA A 138 9.92 0.73 10.02
N SER A 139 10.30 1.78 9.28
CA SER A 139 10.21 3.16 9.76
C SER A 139 8.78 3.63 10.01
N ALA A 140 7.85 3.31 9.10
CA ALA A 140 6.44 3.66 9.24
C ALA A 140 5.82 2.94 10.44
N MET A 141 6.08 1.63 10.59
CA MET A 141 5.61 0.85 11.74
C MET A 141 6.21 1.34 13.06
N ALA A 142 7.51 1.65 13.10
CA ALA A 142 8.14 2.24 14.26
C ALA A 142 7.57 3.63 14.59
N TYR A 143 7.19 4.43 13.59
CA TYR A 143 6.52 5.71 13.82
C TYR A 143 5.11 5.53 14.39
N VAL A 144 4.34 4.56 13.88
CA VAL A 144 3.00 4.20 14.40
C VAL A 144 3.13 3.72 15.85
N MET A 145 4.05 2.79 16.12
CA MET A 145 4.33 2.28 17.46
C MET A 145 4.72 3.41 18.40
N TRP A 146 5.66 4.28 18.01
CA TRP A 146 6.05 5.48 18.77
C TRP A 146 4.83 6.33 19.14
N LYS A 147 3.98 6.65 18.16
CA LYS A 147 2.84 7.56 18.34
C LYS A 147 1.73 6.95 19.20
N ASN A 148 1.64 5.62 19.25
CA ASN A 148 0.63 4.88 20.00
C ASN A 148 1.11 4.44 21.40
N VAL A 149 2.40 4.53 21.71
CA VAL A 149 2.94 4.20 23.04
C VAL A 149 2.25 5.05 24.12
N GLY A 150 1.59 4.38 25.07
CA GLY A 150 0.94 5.01 26.22
C GLY A 150 -0.51 5.46 26.00
N ARG A 151 -1.11 5.25 24.82
CA ARG A 151 -2.56 5.44 24.61
C ARG A 151 -3.32 4.20 25.07
N GLN A 152 -4.27 4.40 25.99
CA GLN A 152 -5.29 3.40 26.30
C GLN A 152 -6.20 3.29 25.07
N MET A 153 -6.19 2.15 24.39
CA MET A 153 -7.14 1.91 23.31
C MET A 153 -8.47 1.50 23.96
N ASP A 154 -9.53 2.24 23.65
CA ASP A 154 -10.89 1.82 24.02
C ASP A 154 -11.13 0.42 23.46
N ASP A 155 -11.66 -0.47 24.30
CA ASP A 155 -11.94 -1.87 23.99
C ASP A 155 -12.61 -1.96 22.62
N HIS A 156 -11.84 -2.37 21.61
CA HIS A 156 -12.41 -2.79 20.35
C HIS A 156 -13.08 -4.12 20.63
N HIS A 157 -14.41 -4.08 20.83
CA HIS A 157 -15.22 -5.29 20.72
C HIS A 157 -14.79 -5.99 19.44
N SER A 158 -14.27 -7.20 19.60
CA SER A 158 -13.90 -8.10 18.53
C SER A 158 -15.16 -8.39 17.72
N HIS A 159 -15.44 -7.56 16.72
CA HIS A 159 -16.43 -7.89 15.71
C HIS A 159 -15.89 -9.12 14.99
N ASN A 160 -16.55 -10.26 15.21
CA ASN A 160 -16.31 -11.47 14.45
C ASN A 160 -16.34 -11.11 12.97
N LEU A 161 -15.18 -11.19 12.31
CA LEU A 161 -15.01 -10.90 10.89
C LEU A 161 -15.73 -11.98 10.07
N ARG A 162 -17.05 -11.84 9.90
CA ARG A 162 -17.82 -12.75 9.05
C ARG A 162 -17.92 -12.15 7.65
N PHE A 163 -16.89 -12.40 6.85
CA PHE A 163 -16.86 -11.99 5.44
C PHE A 163 -17.69 -12.99 4.63
N SER A 164 -18.91 -12.59 4.22
CA SER A 164 -19.66 -13.34 3.20
C SER A 164 -19.15 -12.92 1.82
N LEU A 165 -18.23 -13.71 1.25
CA LEU A 165 -17.76 -13.54 -0.14
C LEU A 165 -18.86 -13.84 -1.17
N TRP A 166 -19.95 -14.51 -0.76
CA TRP A 166 -20.98 -15.00 -1.67
C TRP A 166 -21.88 -13.92 -2.28
N ASP A 167 -21.89 -12.70 -1.71
CA ASP A 167 -22.69 -11.59 -2.23
C ASP A 167 -21.96 -10.74 -3.30
N VAL A 168 -20.67 -11.01 -3.54
CA VAL A 168 -19.76 -10.17 -4.33
C VAL A 168 -19.09 -11.04 -5.42
N LEU A 169 -19.55 -10.95 -6.66
CA LEU A 169 -19.12 -11.86 -7.74
C LEU A 169 -18.43 -11.12 -8.89
N ILE A 170 -18.91 -9.94 -9.28
CA ILE A 170 -18.49 -9.28 -10.52
C ILE A 170 -17.12 -8.62 -10.37
N GLY A 171 -16.92 -7.88 -9.28
CA GLY A 171 -15.70 -7.16 -8.95
C GLY A 171 -14.49 -8.08 -8.77
N PRO A 172 -14.58 -9.15 -7.96
CA PRO A 172 -13.50 -10.12 -7.81
C PRO A 172 -13.14 -10.82 -9.12
N ILE A 173 -14.14 -11.21 -9.94
CA ILE A 173 -13.87 -11.84 -11.24
C ILE A 173 -13.16 -10.87 -12.18
N ALA A 174 -13.67 -9.62 -12.32
CA ALA A 174 -13.03 -8.61 -13.15
C ALA A 174 -11.61 -8.28 -12.67
N GLY A 175 -11.40 -8.18 -11.36
CA GLY A 175 -10.08 -7.95 -10.77
C GLY A 175 -9.14 -9.13 -10.98
N LEU A 176 -9.64 -10.37 -10.92
CA LEU A 176 -8.86 -11.57 -11.18
C LEU A 176 -8.43 -11.66 -12.64
N ILE A 177 -9.29 -11.27 -13.58
CA ILE A 177 -8.94 -11.19 -15.00
C ILE A 177 -7.78 -10.22 -15.21
N ILE A 178 -7.84 -9.02 -14.62
CA ILE A 178 -6.75 -8.04 -14.71
C ILE A 178 -5.48 -8.54 -14.01
N LEU A 179 -5.61 -9.21 -12.87
CA LEU A 179 -4.49 -9.82 -12.15
C LEU A 179 -3.77 -10.85 -13.02
N VAL A 180 -4.51 -11.79 -13.61
CA VAL A 180 -3.95 -12.85 -14.47
C VAL A 180 -3.35 -12.27 -15.74
N ALA A 181 -4.05 -11.35 -16.41
CA ALA A 181 -3.53 -10.69 -17.61
C ALA A 181 -2.26 -9.88 -17.30
N GLY A 182 -2.25 -9.14 -16.18
CA GLY A 182 -1.08 -8.40 -15.73
C GLY A 182 0.09 -9.30 -15.39
N LEU A 183 -0.13 -10.42 -14.69
CA LEU A 183 0.91 -11.42 -14.41
C LEU A 183 1.47 -12.03 -15.70
N ALA A 184 0.61 -12.36 -16.66
CA ALA A 184 1.05 -12.87 -17.96
C ALA A 184 1.95 -11.85 -18.68
N THR A 185 1.54 -10.59 -18.73
CA THR A 185 2.38 -9.54 -19.35
C THR A 185 3.66 -9.23 -18.57
N PHE A 186 3.65 -9.39 -17.25
CA PHE A 186 4.85 -9.25 -16.43
C PHE A 186 5.87 -10.35 -16.74
N VAL A 187 5.43 -11.61 -16.80
CA VAL A 187 6.30 -12.74 -17.16
C VAL A 187 6.85 -12.57 -18.57
N MET A 188 6.02 -12.16 -19.53
CA MET A 188 6.46 -11.88 -20.90
C MET A 188 7.50 -10.76 -20.93
N TYR A 189 7.27 -9.67 -20.21
CA TYR A 189 8.21 -8.55 -20.11
C TYR A 189 9.57 -9.00 -19.56
N GLU A 190 9.62 -9.73 -18.44
CA GLU A 190 10.88 -10.21 -17.87
C GLU A 190 11.62 -11.17 -18.82
N VAL A 191 10.90 -12.09 -19.47
CA VAL A 191 11.48 -13.05 -20.41
C VAL A 191 12.02 -12.38 -21.67
N ASP A 192 11.30 -11.41 -22.21
CA ASP A 192 11.68 -10.75 -23.47
C ASP A 192 12.74 -9.66 -23.25
N VAL A 193 12.73 -8.98 -22.11
CA VAL A 193 13.83 -8.08 -21.70
C VAL A 193 15.11 -8.87 -21.44
N ALA A 194 15.02 -10.08 -20.86
CA ALA A 194 16.19 -10.93 -20.60
C ALA A 194 16.89 -11.45 -21.89
N LYS A 195 16.20 -11.44 -23.04
CA LYS A 195 16.77 -11.90 -24.32
C LYS A 195 17.57 -10.84 -25.07
N GLU A 196 17.63 -9.60 -24.57
CA GLU A 196 18.38 -8.45 -25.13
C GLU A 196 18.11 -8.13 -26.62
N GLU A 197 17.06 -8.69 -27.23
CA GLU A 197 16.67 -8.38 -28.61
C GLU A 197 15.92 -7.05 -28.67
N PRO A 198 16.42 -6.02 -29.39
CA PRO A 198 15.86 -4.66 -29.34
C PRO A 198 14.41 -4.57 -29.81
N LYS A 199 14.04 -5.35 -30.84
CA LYS A 199 12.65 -5.38 -31.36
C LYS A 199 11.68 -6.01 -30.37
N LYS A 200 12.07 -7.13 -29.73
CA LYS A 200 11.23 -7.81 -28.73
C LYS A 200 11.09 -6.98 -27.46
N LYS A 201 12.14 -6.26 -27.06
CA LYS A 201 12.08 -5.31 -25.94
C LYS A 201 11.06 -4.18 -26.20
N GLU A 202 11.04 -3.64 -27.41
CA GLU A 202 10.07 -2.60 -27.81
C GLU A 202 8.63 -3.12 -27.73
N GLU A 203 8.36 -4.30 -28.29
CA GLU A 203 7.05 -4.95 -28.25
C GLU A 203 6.59 -5.24 -26.81
N ALA A 204 7.48 -5.76 -25.97
CA ALA A 204 7.20 -6.04 -24.56
C ALA A 204 6.86 -4.77 -23.77
N LEU A 205 7.57 -3.66 -24.01
CA LEU A 205 7.27 -2.36 -23.40
C LEU A 205 5.89 -1.85 -23.82
N ILE A 206 5.54 -1.97 -25.10
CA ILE A 206 4.22 -1.57 -25.60
C ILE A 206 3.11 -2.38 -24.92
N MET A 207 3.25 -3.71 -24.84
CA MET A 207 2.28 -4.56 -24.16
C MET A 207 2.12 -4.18 -22.68
N HIS A 208 3.23 -3.93 -21.99
CA HIS A 208 3.23 -3.49 -20.60
C HIS A 208 2.49 -2.16 -20.42
N TYR A 209 2.79 -1.14 -21.24
CA TYR A 209 2.13 0.16 -21.16
C TYR A 209 0.63 0.07 -21.48
N ILE A 210 0.23 -0.70 -22.49
CA ILE A 210 -1.19 -0.89 -22.83
C ILE A 210 -1.94 -1.54 -21.68
N MET A 211 -1.40 -2.63 -21.10
CA MET A 211 -2.04 -3.29 -19.97
C MET A 211 -2.17 -2.37 -18.76
N ASN A 212 -1.13 -1.58 -18.47
CA ASN A 212 -1.16 -0.63 -17.36
C ASN A 212 -2.19 0.48 -17.60
N ILE A 213 -2.27 1.03 -18.82
CA ILE A 213 -3.26 2.03 -19.20
C ILE A 213 -4.68 1.46 -19.03
N VAL A 214 -4.95 0.26 -19.53
CA VAL A 214 -6.26 -0.40 -19.39
C VAL A 214 -6.62 -0.60 -17.93
N ALA A 215 -5.69 -1.12 -17.12
CA ALA A 215 -5.91 -1.32 -15.69
C ALA A 215 -6.21 0.01 -14.98
N ILE A 216 -5.39 1.04 -15.19
CA ILE A 216 -5.53 2.36 -14.56
C ILE A 216 -6.83 3.05 -14.97
N LEU A 217 -7.25 2.94 -16.24
CA LEU A 217 -8.52 3.49 -16.73
C LEU A 217 -9.72 2.82 -16.05
N LEU A 218 -9.72 1.50 -15.96
CA LEU A 218 -10.79 0.75 -15.29
C LEU A 218 -10.82 1.08 -13.80
N MET A 219 -9.66 1.22 -13.15
CA MET A 219 -9.57 1.70 -11.77
C MET A 219 -10.10 3.14 -11.64
N SER A 220 -9.88 4.01 -12.63
CA SER A 220 -10.34 5.42 -12.58
C SER A 220 -11.86 5.49 -12.67
N ILE A 221 -12.45 4.71 -13.58
CA ILE A 221 -13.91 4.65 -13.75
C ILE A 221 -14.56 4.09 -12.47
N THR A 222 -14.04 3.00 -11.93
CA THR A 222 -14.61 2.36 -10.73
C THR A 222 -14.45 3.22 -9.47
N THR A 223 -13.29 3.87 -9.28
CA THR A 223 -13.09 4.83 -8.17
C THR A 223 -13.99 6.05 -8.30
N LEU A 224 -14.22 6.55 -9.52
CA LEU A 224 -15.13 7.66 -9.76
C LEU A 224 -16.58 7.28 -9.40
N ILE A 225 -17.04 6.09 -9.83
CA ILE A 225 -18.35 5.55 -9.46
C ILE A 225 -18.46 5.44 -7.92
N GLY A 226 -17.43 4.89 -7.26
CA GLY A 226 -17.38 4.80 -5.80
C GLY A 226 -17.46 6.17 -5.11
N CYS A 227 -16.77 7.17 -5.63
CA CYS A 227 -16.84 8.55 -5.14
C CYS A 227 -18.24 9.17 -5.32
N ILE A 228 -18.91 8.91 -6.45
CA ILE A 228 -20.28 9.37 -6.70
C ILE A 228 -21.24 8.72 -5.69
N ILE A 229 -21.13 7.40 -5.47
CA ILE A 229 -21.92 6.68 -4.47
C ILE A 229 -21.71 7.29 -3.07
N PHE A 230 -20.46 7.59 -2.70
CA PHE A 230 -20.16 8.25 -1.44
C PHE A 230 -20.75 9.65 -1.33
N ARG A 231 -20.79 10.43 -2.42
CA ARG A 231 -21.43 11.75 -2.41
C ARG A 231 -22.95 11.65 -2.30
N MET A 232 -23.56 10.66 -2.94
CA MET A 232 -25.01 10.44 -2.90
C MET A 232 -25.48 9.89 -1.56
N ASP A 233 -24.62 9.22 -0.82
CA ASP A 233 -24.93 8.67 0.50
C ASP A 233 -24.44 9.65 1.58
N LYS A 234 -25.25 10.67 1.87
CA LYS A 234 -25.00 11.63 2.97
C LYS A 234 -25.05 10.89 4.31
N ARG A 235 -23.88 10.51 4.82
CA ARG A 235 -23.72 10.08 6.21
C ARG A 235 -22.89 11.10 6.96
N ASP A 236 -23.19 11.24 8.24
CA ASP A 236 -22.40 12.04 9.15
C ASP A 236 -20.97 11.47 9.18
N GLN A 237 -20.01 12.38 9.19
CA GLN A 237 -18.61 12.02 9.31
C GLN A 237 -18.29 11.87 10.80
N VAL A 238 -17.61 10.78 11.19
CA VAL A 238 -17.17 10.59 12.58
C VAL A 238 -16.36 11.82 12.99
N SER A 239 -16.93 12.67 13.85
CA SER A 239 -16.33 13.94 14.31
C SER A 239 -15.33 13.73 15.48
N GLY A 240 -14.89 12.49 15.68
CA GLY A 240 -13.86 12.15 16.66
C GLY A 240 -12.46 12.34 16.07
N LYS A 241 -11.64 13.22 16.65
CA LYS A 241 -10.21 13.36 16.32
C LYS A 241 -9.44 12.10 16.74
N ASN A 242 -9.51 11.04 15.94
CA ASN A 242 -8.69 9.84 16.11
C ASN A 242 -7.31 10.05 15.47
N PRO A 243 -6.21 10.14 16.24
CA PRO A 243 -4.88 10.41 15.69
C PRO A 243 -4.31 9.27 14.84
N THR A 244 -4.82 8.04 14.99
CA THR A 244 -4.53 6.89 14.13
C THR A 244 -5.08 7.13 12.72
N ARG A 245 -6.32 7.62 12.59
CA ARG A 245 -6.90 7.92 11.28
C ARG A 245 -6.25 9.11 10.58
N SER A 246 -5.82 10.12 11.33
CA SER A 246 -5.00 11.21 10.77
C SER A 246 -3.62 10.72 10.33
N LEU A 247 -3.09 9.68 10.96
CA LEU A 247 -1.81 9.07 10.59
C LEU A 247 -1.93 8.33 9.26
N ASP A 248 -2.97 7.50 9.10
CA ASP A 248 -3.20 6.75 7.86
C ASP A 248 -3.37 7.68 6.65
N VAL A 249 -4.10 8.78 6.81
CA VAL A 249 -4.20 9.81 5.75
C VAL A 249 -2.85 10.44 5.43
N GLY A 250 -2.03 10.74 6.44
CA GLY A 250 -0.69 11.29 6.26
C GLY A 250 0.24 10.32 5.53
N LEU A 251 0.19 9.02 5.89
CA LEU A 251 0.96 7.97 5.24
C LEU A 251 0.52 7.74 3.79
N LEU A 252 -0.79 7.77 3.53
CA LEU A 252 -1.36 7.56 2.20
C LEU A 252 -1.01 8.72 1.25
N VAL A 253 -1.15 9.96 1.70
CA VAL A 253 -0.75 11.13 0.89
C VAL A 253 0.77 11.18 0.74
N GLY A 254 1.53 10.98 1.83
CA GLY A 254 3.00 11.01 1.79
C GLY A 254 3.60 9.96 0.86
N SER A 255 3.06 8.74 0.85
CA SER A 255 3.52 7.69 -0.05
C SER A 255 3.15 7.92 -1.52
N SER A 256 2.02 8.57 -1.80
CA SER A 256 1.66 8.92 -3.17
C SER A 256 2.59 9.96 -3.82
N LEU A 257 3.33 10.76 -3.03
CA LEU A 257 4.27 11.76 -3.54
C LEU A 257 5.38 11.15 -4.41
N GLY A 258 5.85 9.94 -4.10
CA GLY A 258 6.89 9.28 -4.90
C GLY A 258 6.43 8.99 -6.34
N GLN A 259 5.18 8.57 -6.50
CA GLN A 259 4.62 8.34 -7.83
C GLN A 259 4.27 9.64 -8.55
N PHE A 260 3.80 10.68 -7.84
CA PHE A 260 3.63 12.00 -8.43
C PHE A 260 4.96 12.57 -8.94
N LEU A 261 6.05 12.38 -8.20
CA LEU A 261 7.39 12.79 -8.60
C LEU A 261 7.80 12.12 -9.92
N ILE A 262 7.71 10.79 -10.02
CA ILE A 262 8.05 10.04 -11.24
C ILE A 262 7.18 10.51 -12.42
N CYS A 263 5.86 10.63 -12.22
CA CYS A 263 4.96 11.07 -13.29
C CYS A 263 5.29 12.49 -13.77
N TYR A 264 5.58 13.41 -12.84
CA TYR A 264 5.90 14.79 -13.17
C TYR A 264 7.16 14.89 -14.04
N PHE A 265 8.26 14.28 -13.60
CA PHE A 265 9.51 14.28 -14.38
C PHE A 265 9.34 13.53 -15.71
N THR A 266 8.54 12.46 -15.76
CA THR A 266 8.25 11.74 -17.02
C THR A 266 7.49 12.63 -18.01
N ILE A 267 6.45 13.35 -17.56
CA ILE A 267 5.67 14.26 -18.40
C ILE A 267 6.57 15.36 -18.96
N VAL A 268 7.39 15.98 -18.11
CA VAL A 268 8.30 17.05 -18.54
C VAL A 268 9.35 16.53 -19.53
N ALA A 269 9.94 15.35 -19.30
CA ALA A 269 10.91 14.76 -20.23
C ALA A 269 10.32 14.46 -21.61
N VAL A 270 9.11 13.88 -21.66
CA VAL A 270 8.46 13.56 -22.93
C VAL A 270 8.05 14.82 -23.69
N LEU A 271 7.56 15.85 -22.99
CA LEU A 271 7.23 17.14 -23.60
C LEU A 271 8.48 17.86 -24.12
N ALA A 272 9.60 17.80 -23.40
CA ALA A 272 10.86 18.41 -23.80
C ALA A 272 11.51 17.69 -25.00
N SER A 273 11.37 16.36 -25.09
CA SER A 273 11.92 15.56 -26.20
C SER A 273 11.11 15.68 -27.49
N GLY A 274 9.91 16.27 -27.43
CA GLY A 274 8.90 16.15 -28.47
C GLY A 274 8.25 14.76 -28.46
N VAL A 275 6.94 14.69 -28.71
CA VAL A 275 6.16 13.44 -28.72
C VAL A 275 6.43 12.67 -30.03
N GLN A 276 7.69 12.29 -30.26
CA GLN A 276 8.09 11.46 -31.39
C GLN A 276 8.13 9.99 -30.95
N GLY A 277 7.36 9.13 -31.63
CA GLY A 277 7.29 7.69 -31.37
C GLY A 277 6.08 7.25 -30.52
N HIS A 278 5.54 6.08 -30.86
CA HIS A 278 4.34 5.51 -30.22
C HIS A 278 4.54 5.22 -28.73
N ILE A 279 5.71 4.74 -28.33
CA ILE A 279 6.05 4.44 -26.93
C ILE A 279 6.07 5.71 -26.07
N ASN A 280 6.57 6.82 -26.62
CA ASN A 280 6.63 8.08 -25.90
C ASN A 280 5.23 8.66 -25.69
N GLY A 281 4.35 8.54 -26.68
CA GLY A 281 2.92 8.85 -26.55
C GLY A 281 2.23 7.98 -25.49
N LEU A 282 2.47 6.67 -25.50
CA LEU A 282 1.95 5.74 -24.49
C LEU A 282 2.47 6.07 -23.09
N ASN A 283 3.76 6.38 -22.95
CA ASN A 283 4.37 6.74 -21.66
C ASN A 283 3.79 8.06 -21.10
N LEU A 284 3.55 9.04 -21.96
CA LEU A 284 2.88 10.29 -21.58
C LEU A 284 1.44 10.04 -21.13
N ALA A 285 0.66 9.29 -21.92
CA ALA A 285 -0.70 8.93 -21.59
C ALA A 285 -0.76 8.17 -20.25
N ASN A 286 0.12 7.18 -20.07
CA ASN A 286 0.25 6.41 -18.84
C ASN A 286 0.56 7.30 -17.62
N SER A 287 1.47 8.26 -17.76
CA SER A 287 1.84 9.17 -16.68
C SER A 287 0.68 10.08 -16.28
N ILE A 288 -0.03 10.66 -17.25
CA ILE A 288 -1.20 11.52 -17.00
C ILE A 288 -2.33 10.72 -16.33
N LEU A 289 -2.64 9.52 -16.86
CA LEU A 289 -3.66 8.64 -16.29
C LEU A 289 -3.30 8.18 -14.88
N THR A 290 -2.03 7.90 -14.61
CA THR A 290 -1.56 7.55 -13.27
C THR A 290 -1.81 8.68 -12.27
N VAL A 291 -1.52 9.94 -12.65
CA VAL A 291 -1.80 11.11 -11.80
C VAL A 291 -3.30 11.22 -11.49
N ILE A 292 -4.16 11.11 -12.51
CA ILE A 292 -5.62 11.17 -12.34
C ILE A 292 -6.09 10.04 -11.41
N GLN A 293 -5.62 8.81 -11.65
CA GLN A 293 -5.97 7.64 -10.86
C GLN A 293 -5.56 7.80 -9.39
N LEU A 294 -4.35 8.27 -9.11
CA LEU A 294 -3.87 8.49 -7.75
C LEU A 294 -4.72 9.54 -7.02
N CYS A 295 -5.07 10.63 -7.69
CA CYS A 295 -5.95 11.66 -7.14
C CYS A 295 -7.34 11.11 -6.80
N LEU A 296 -7.96 10.35 -7.72
CA LEU A 296 -9.27 9.74 -7.51
C LEU A 296 -9.24 8.69 -6.39
N GLN A 297 -8.26 7.80 -6.39
CA GLN A 297 -8.11 6.74 -5.40
C GLN A 297 -7.80 7.29 -4.01
N ASN A 298 -6.94 8.30 -3.90
CA ASN A 298 -6.68 8.98 -2.62
C ASN A 298 -7.95 9.60 -2.06
N THR A 299 -8.72 10.29 -2.91
CA THR A 299 -9.98 10.89 -2.50
C THR A 299 -10.98 9.83 -2.05
N PHE A 300 -11.07 8.71 -2.78
CA PHE A 300 -11.94 7.59 -2.46
C PHE A 300 -11.58 6.96 -1.10
N LEU A 301 -10.29 6.68 -0.88
CA LEU A 301 -9.80 6.05 0.36
C LEU A 301 -9.95 6.96 1.57
N ILE A 302 -9.58 8.24 1.45
CA ILE A 302 -9.74 9.21 2.55
C ILE A 302 -11.22 9.32 2.94
N LYS A 303 -12.13 9.37 1.97
CA LYS A 303 -13.58 9.41 2.25
C LYS A 303 -14.14 8.09 2.78
N GLY A 304 -13.62 6.96 2.32
CA GLY A 304 -14.00 5.63 2.80
C GLY A 304 -13.61 5.43 4.25
N LEU A 305 -12.33 5.66 4.58
CA LEU A 305 -11.81 5.64 5.95
C LEU A 305 -12.48 6.70 6.83
N HIS A 306 -12.92 7.80 6.21
CA HIS A 306 -13.77 8.93 6.66
C HIS A 306 -15.06 8.61 7.44
N ARG A 307 -15.65 7.47 7.09
CA ARG A 307 -17.07 7.21 7.25
C ARG A 307 -17.34 6.44 8.55
N GLU A 308 -18.50 6.64 9.16
CA GLU A 308 -18.90 5.76 10.27
C GLU A 308 -19.15 4.35 9.73
N PRO A 309 -18.64 3.29 10.39
CA PRO A 309 -19.05 1.94 10.07
C PRO A 309 -20.56 1.84 10.23
N PHE A 310 -21.20 1.05 9.37
CA PHE A 310 -22.61 0.76 9.57
C PHE A 310 -22.81 0.09 10.92
N LYS A 311 -23.48 0.78 11.85
CA LYS A 311 -24.18 0.10 12.93
C LYS A 311 -25.31 -0.67 12.26
N GLU A 312 -25.12 -1.98 12.14
CA GLU A 312 -26.26 -2.88 12.07
C GLU A 312 -27.03 -2.54 13.34
N THR A 313 -28.15 -1.83 13.19
CA THR A 313 -29.08 -1.64 14.29
C THR A 313 -29.41 -3.06 14.70
N GLU A 314 -28.77 -3.55 15.77
CA GLU A 314 -29.39 -4.57 16.60
C GLU A 314 -30.81 -4.08 16.70
N THR A 315 -31.72 -4.81 16.09
CA THR A 315 -33.11 -4.71 16.43
C THR A 315 -33.10 -4.92 17.93
N ALA A 316 -33.03 -3.83 18.69
CA ALA A 316 -33.71 -3.75 19.94
C ALA A 316 -35.11 -4.15 19.52
N THR A 317 -35.41 -5.43 19.71
CA THR A 317 -36.76 -5.92 19.86
C THR A 317 -37.26 -5.10 21.02
N VAL A 318 -37.71 -3.87 20.74
CA VAL A 318 -38.66 -3.18 21.55
C VAL A 318 -39.88 -4.07 21.39
N PHE A 319 -39.91 -5.12 22.22
CA PHE A 319 -41.15 -5.72 22.64
C PHE A 319 -41.89 -4.55 23.26
N ALA A 320 -42.66 -3.83 22.44
CA ALA A 320 -43.73 -3.01 22.94
C ALA A 320 -44.58 -3.99 23.73
N ASN A 321 -44.47 -3.93 25.05
CA ASN A 321 -45.23 -4.79 25.93
C ASN A 321 -46.70 -4.38 25.72
N VAL A 322 -47.40 -5.11 24.85
CA VAL A 322 -48.80 -4.85 24.47
C VAL A 322 -49.70 -4.89 25.73
N MET A 323 -49.22 -5.47 26.83
CA MET A 323 -49.91 -5.50 28.11
C MET A 323 -49.70 -4.25 28.98
N ALA A 324 -48.70 -3.40 28.71
CA ALA A 324 -48.47 -2.19 29.49
C ALA A 324 -49.43 -1.02 29.16
N VAL A 325 -50.27 -1.17 28.12
CA VAL A 325 -51.30 -0.17 27.74
C VAL A 325 -52.69 -0.54 28.27
N ARG A 326 -52.87 -1.70 28.93
CA ARG A 326 -54.20 -2.19 29.34
C ARG A 326 -54.57 -1.96 30.80
N GLU A 327 -53.68 -1.43 31.65
CA GLU A 327 -54.01 -1.10 33.03
C GLU A 327 -53.94 0.41 33.28
N ARG A 328 -55.00 1.14 32.87
CA ARG A 328 -55.52 2.28 33.63
C ARG A 328 -56.92 2.67 33.15
N ASP A 329 -57.87 2.28 33.99
CA ASP A 329 -59.24 2.76 34.20
C ASP A 329 -60.30 2.75 33.07
N PRO A 330 -61.50 2.18 33.35
CA PRO A 330 -62.65 2.22 32.47
C PRO A 330 -63.63 3.33 32.91
N GLU A 331 -63.51 4.56 32.42
CA GLU A 331 -64.64 5.50 32.45
C GLU A 331 -64.44 6.73 31.55
N ARG A 332 -65.01 6.70 30.33
CA ARG A 332 -65.75 7.81 29.70
C ARG A 332 -66.16 7.47 28.27
N ARG A 333 -67.47 7.44 28.04
CA ARG A 333 -68.08 7.66 26.72
C ARG A 333 -67.65 9.03 26.19
N SER A 334 -67.03 9.08 25.01
CA SER A 334 -67.39 10.06 23.97
C SER A 334 -66.73 9.68 22.65
N SER A 335 -67.57 9.64 21.63
CA SER A 335 -67.28 9.52 20.20
C SER A 335 -66.09 10.35 19.70
N SER A 336 -65.19 9.71 18.96
CA SER A 336 -64.53 10.34 17.81
C SER A 336 -64.08 9.27 16.83
N ILE A 337 -64.73 9.24 15.68
CA ILE A 337 -64.30 8.54 14.48
C ILE A 337 -63.07 9.30 13.98
N VAL A 338 -61.87 8.70 14.08
CA VAL A 338 -60.67 9.22 13.41
C VAL A 338 -60.27 8.19 12.34
N PRO A 339 -60.10 8.60 11.07
CA PRO A 339 -59.93 7.65 9.97
C PRO A 339 -58.56 6.98 10.02
N ALA A 340 -58.56 5.67 9.77
CA ALA A 340 -57.37 4.85 9.59
C ALA A 340 -56.65 5.19 8.27
N HIS A 341 -55.85 6.27 8.23
CA HIS A 341 -54.91 6.52 7.14
C HIS A 341 -53.63 7.21 7.64
N THR A 342 -52.75 6.42 8.27
CA THR A 342 -51.31 6.67 8.24
C THR A 342 -50.63 5.34 7.92
N LEU A 343 -50.52 5.06 6.61
CA LEU A 343 -49.66 4.00 6.11
C LEU A 343 -48.25 4.17 6.70
N PRO A 344 -47.62 3.13 7.25
CA PRO A 344 -46.17 3.14 7.38
C PRO A 344 -45.58 3.15 5.96
N ILE A 345 -44.75 4.15 5.67
CA ILE A 345 -43.88 4.14 4.49
C ILE A 345 -43.18 2.77 4.47
N PRO A 346 -43.18 2.01 3.35
CA PRO A 346 -42.62 0.67 3.34
C PRO A 346 -41.10 0.76 3.53
N LEU A 347 -40.64 0.54 4.77
CA LEU A 347 -39.24 0.41 5.17
C LEU A 347 -38.47 -0.61 4.30
N THR A 348 -39.18 -1.54 3.66
CA THR A 348 -38.62 -2.52 2.71
C THR A 348 -37.99 -1.87 1.47
N LEU A 349 -38.53 -0.77 0.95
CA LEU A 349 -37.98 -0.08 -0.23
C LEU A 349 -36.72 0.72 0.12
N LEU A 350 -36.67 1.30 1.33
CA LEU A 350 -35.50 2.01 1.85
C LEU A 350 -34.36 1.02 2.14
N GLN A 351 -34.69 -0.13 2.74
CA GLN A 351 -33.74 -1.20 3.07
C GLN A 351 -33.19 -1.90 1.81
N GLY A 352 -34.02 -2.12 0.79
CA GLY A 352 -33.58 -2.61 -0.52
C GLY A 352 -32.62 -1.65 -1.25
N ARG A 353 -32.87 -0.33 -1.18
CA ARG A 353 -32.04 0.69 -1.83
C ARG A 353 -30.69 0.88 -1.14
N LEU A 354 -30.63 0.70 0.19
CA LEU A 354 -29.40 0.76 0.99
C LEU A 354 -28.49 -0.46 0.74
N ASN A 355 -29.08 -1.64 0.54
CA ASN A 355 -28.36 -2.89 0.25
C ASN A 355 -27.64 -2.89 -1.11
N TRP A 356 -28.23 -2.28 -2.15
CA TRP A 356 -27.60 -2.24 -3.47
C TRP A 356 -26.36 -1.35 -3.53
N LYS A 357 -26.41 -0.16 -2.92
CA LYS A 357 -25.23 0.73 -2.82
C LYS A 357 -24.08 0.05 -2.08
N ARG A 358 -24.40 -0.65 -0.98
CA ARG A 358 -23.45 -1.45 -0.21
C ARG A 358 -22.82 -2.56 -1.04
N ARG A 359 -23.65 -3.31 -1.77
CA ARG A 359 -23.18 -4.37 -2.66
C ARG A 359 -22.23 -3.83 -3.74
N ILE A 360 -22.61 -2.76 -4.43
CA ILE A 360 -21.75 -2.13 -5.43
C ILE A 360 -20.42 -1.67 -4.81
N LEU A 361 -20.46 -1.06 -3.63
CA LEU A 361 -19.26 -0.56 -2.99
C LEU A 361 -18.29 -1.70 -2.62
N LYS A 362 -18.80 -2.84 -2.15
CA LYS A 362 -17.99 -4.05 -1.91
C LYS A 362 -17.39 -4.60 -3.21
N GLU A 363 -18.17 -4.64 -4.29
CA GLU A 363 -17.69 -5.05 -5.62
C GLU A 363 -16.56 -4.12 -6.12
N ILE A 364 -16.72 -2.80 -5.97
CA ILE A 364 -15.69 -1.80 -6.31
C ILE A 364 -14.44 -2.01 -5.46
N CYS A 365 -14.59 -2.17 -4.14
CA CYS A 365 -13.43 -2.35 -3.25
C CYS A 365 -12.67 -3.63 -3.58
N ALA A 366 -13.37 -4.75 -3.84
CA ALA A 366 -12.75 -6.02 -4.21
C ALA A 366 -12.01 -5.94 -5.55
N PHE A 367 -12.60 -5.29 -6.55
CA PHE A 367 -11.95 -5.02 -7.83
C PHE A 367 -10.67 -4.19 -7.65
N LEU A 368 -10.78 -3.05 -6.95
CA LEU A 368 -9.65 -2.15 -6.73
C LEU A 368 -8.55 -2.82 -5.91
N LEU A 369 -8.90 -3.70 -4.98
CA LEU A 369 -7.93 -4.45 -4.18
C LEU A 369 -7.06 -5.32 -5.08
N LEU A 370 -7.66 -6.14 -5.95
CA LEU A 370 -6.92 -7.01 -6.87
C LEU A 370 -6.09 -6.21 -7.89
N CYS A 371 -6.61 -5.10 -8.39
CA CYS A 371 -5.87 -4.20 -9.29
C CYS A 371 -4.66 -3.55 -8.59
N ASN A 372 -4.78 -3.14 -7.32
CA ASN A 372 -3.63 -2.63 -6.57
C ASN A 372 -2.60 -3.72 -6.26
N VAL A 373 -3.03 -4.97 -6.06
CA VAL A 373 -2.09 -6.10 -5.88
C VAL A 373 -1.25 -6.32 -7.13
N ILE A 374 -1.83 -6.34 -8.33
CA ILE A 374 -1.02 -6.53 -9.54
C ILE A 374 -0.09 -5.35 -9.82
N LEU A 375 -0.57 -4.11 -9.62
CA LEU A 375 0.26 -2.90 -9.74
C LEU A 375 1.32 -2.77 -8.64
N TRP A 376 1.18 -3.52 -7.54
CA TRP A 376 2.20 -3.66 -6.52
C TRP A 376 3.26 -4.71 -6.90
N ILE A 377 2.81 -5.89 -7.38
CA ILE A 377 3.70 -7.01 -7.75
C ILE A 377 4.66 -6.60 -8.87
N MET A 378 4.18 -5.96 -9.93
CA MET A 378 5.01 -5.60 -11.10
C MET A 378 6.30 -4.84 -10.72
N PRO A 379 6.25 -3.65 -10.09
CA PRO A 379 7.45 -2.93 -9.71
C PRO A 379 8.23 -3.59 -8.56
N ALA A 380 7.57 -4.34 -7.68
CA ALA A 380 8.24 -5.03 -6.57
C ALA A 380 9.17 -6.15 -7.05
N PHE A 381 8.79 -6.85 -8.12
CA PHE A 381 9.53 -7.97 -8.69
C PHE A 381 10.36 -7.58 -9.93
N GLY A 382 10.73 -6.31 -10.06
CA GLY A 382 11.78 -5.89 -11.00
C GLY A 382 11.31 -5.31 -12.33
N ALA A 383 10.00 -5.27 -12.63
CA ALA A 383 9.54 -4.59 -13.83
C ALA A 383 9.68 -3.07 -13.68
N ARG A 384 10.66 -2.50 -14.38
CA ARG A 384 11.03 -1.08 -14.30
C ARG A 384 11.09 -0.45 -15.68
N PRO A 385 9.94 -0.27 -16.35
CA PRO A 385 9.90 0.33 -17.69
C PRO A 385 10.48 1.76 -17.72
N GLN A 386 10.58 2.43 -16.57
CA GLN A 386 11.20 3.75 -16.43
C GLN A 386 12.70 3.75 -16.73
N PHE A 387 13.41 2.64 -16.47
CA PHE A 387 14.83 2.51 -16.81
C PHE A 387 15.05 1.99 -18.23
N ASP A 388 14.09 1.23 -18.75
CA ASP A 388 14.14 0.72 -20.12
C ASP A 388 13.74 1.76 -21.18
N ASN A 389 12.90 2.73 -20.80
CA ASN A 389 12.59 3.87 -21.64
C ASN A 389 13.68 4.95 -21.48
N THR A 390 14.41 5.22 -22.56
CA THR A 390 15.58 6.09 -22.58
C THR A 390 15.24 7.60 -22.52
N VAL A 391 13.97 7.99 -22.66
CA VAL A 391 13.57 9.40 -22.67
C VAL A 391 13.98 10.13 -21.39
N GLY A 392 13.75 9.52 -20.22
CA GLY A 392 14.09 10.14 -18.94
C GLY A 392 15.60 10.31 -18.75
N SER A 393 16.37 9.28 -19.10
CA SER A 393 17.84 9.31 -18.99
C SER A 393 18.50 10.23 -20.00
N ASN A 394 17.90 10.44 -21.17
CA ASN A 394 18.45 11.31 -22.21
C ASN A 394 18.29 12.80 -21.87
N ILE A 395 17.20 13.18 -21.20
CA ILE A 395 16.91 14.58 -20.85
C ILE A 395 17.55 15.00 -19.53
N TYR A 396 17.51 14.15 -18.51
CA TYR A 396 17.99 14.51 -17.16
C TYR A 396 19.37 13.96 -16.82
N GLU A 397 20.00 13.27 -17.78
CA GLU A 397 21.11 12.36 -17.54
C GLU A 397 20.70 11.16 -16.67
N PHE A 398 21.36 10.02 -16.90
CA PHE A 398 21.02 8.77 -16.22
C PHE A 398 21.07 8.88 -14.69
N GLN A 399 21.98 9.70 -14.16
CA GLN A 399 22.22 9.86 -12.71
C GLN A 399 21.02 10.49 -11.99
N THR A 400 20.57 11.64 -12.48
CA THR A 400 19.42 12.37 -11.93
C THR A 400 18.15 11.55 -12.09
N TRP A 401 17.99 10.92 -13.25
CA TRP A 401 16.84 10.06 -13.52
C TRP A 401 16.80 8.85 -12.58
N ALA A 402 17.93 8.18 -12.38
CA ALA A 402 18.03 7.06 -11.45
C ALA A 402 17.72 7.47 -10.02
N ALA A 403 18.18 8.65 -9.57
CA ALA A 403 17.84 9.16 -8.24
C ALA A 403 16.33 9.38 -8.08
N VAL A 404 15.68 10.02 -9.06
CA VAL A 404 14.22 10.25 -9.04
C VAL A 404 13.45 8.92 -8.98
N VAL A 405 13.80 7.96 -9.82
CA VAL A 405 13.10 6.66 -9.88
C VAL A 405 13.37 5.83 -8.62
N ASN A 406 14.61 5.77 -8.13
CA ASN A 406 14.95 5.00 -6.93
C ASN A 406 14.40 5.59 -5.64
N ILE A 407 14.11 6.90 -5.60
CA ILE A 407 13.36 7.52 -4.51
C ILE A 407 11.87 7.28 -4.69
N GLY A 408 11.30 7.55 -5.87
CA GLY A 408 9.86 7.56 -6.07
C GLY A 408 9.22 6.16 -6.10
N MET A 409 9.92 5.16 -6.64
CA MET A 409 9.38 3.82 -6.85
C MET A 409 9.06 3.13 -5.52
N PRO A 410 9.94 3.17 -4.49
CA PRO A 410 9.62 2.56 -3.21
C PRO A 410 8.41 3.17 -2.50
N PHE A 411 8.31 4.50 -2.51
CA PHE A 411 7.11 5.18 -2.01
C PHE A 411 5.84 4.74 -2.75
N GLY A 412 5.94 4.51 -4.06
CA GLY A 412 4.85 3.97 -4.87
C GLY A 412 4.45 2.54 -4.52
N ILE A 413 5.42 1.66 -4.28
CA ILE A 413 5.17 0.27 -3.85
C ILE A 413 4.50 0.26 -2.48
N PHE A 414 5.03 1.05 -1.53
CA PHE A 414 4.42 1.24 -0.21
C PHE A 414 2.98 1.80 -0.32
N TYR A 415 2.75 2.78 -1.19
CA TYR A 415 1.42 3.34 -1.44
C TYR A 415 0.43 2.26 -1.88
N ARG A 416 0.81 1.38 -2.82
CA ARG A 416 -0.07 0.31 -3.31
C ARG A 416 -0.40 -0.69 -2.21
N MET A 417 0.59 -1.10 -1.42
CA MET A 417 0.38 -1.99 -0.27
C MET A 417 -0.53 -1.37 0.80
N HIS A 418 -0.27 -0.12 1.17
CA HIS A 418 -1.11 0.58 2.14
C HIS A 418 -2.53 0.76 1.61
N SER A 419 -2.69 1.09 0.32
CA SER A 419 -4.00 1.16 -0.34
C SER A 419 -4.76 -0.17 -0.32
N VAL A 420 -4.09 -1.31 -0.49
CA VAL A 420 -4.71 -2.65 -0.39
C VAL A 420 -5.28 -2.87 1.01
N ALA A 421 -4.51 -2.54 2.06
CA ALA A 421 -4.98 -2.65 3.45
C ALA A 421 -6.15 -1.71 3.74
N SER A 422 -6.07 -0.44 3.30
CA SER A 422 -7.16 0.53 3.45
C SER A 422 -8.42 0.11 2.67
N LEU A 423 -8.28 -0.43 1.45
CA LEU A 423 -9.41 -0.95 0.67
C LEU A 423 -10.07 -2.14 1.35
N PHE A 424 -9.30 -3.00 2.00
CA PHE A 424 -9.84 -4.13 2.76
C PHE A 424 -10.68 -3.63 3.95
N GLU A 425 -10.19 -2.63 4.68
CA GLU A 425 -10.93 -1.99 5.78
C GLU A 425 -12.21 -1.28 5.28
N VAL A 426 -12.12 -0.55 4.17
CA VAL A 426 -13.28 0.11 3.55
C VAL A 426 -14.30 -0.93 3.05
N CYS A 427 -13.85 -2.05 2.48
CA CYS A 427 -14.73 -3.14 2.04
C CYS A 427 -15.50 -3.77 3.20
N PHE A 428 -14.84 -3.88 4.36
CA PHE A 428 -15.43 -4.43 5.58
C PHE A 428 -16.43 -3.47 6.24
N THR A 429 -16.10 -2.18 6.29
CA THR A 429 -16.93 -1.13 6.90
C THR A 429 -18.12 -0.70 6.01
N SER A 430 -18.07 -1.04 4.71
CA SER A 430 -19.14 -0.85 3.72
C SER A 430 -20.29 -1.83 3.89
#